data_AF-A0AA37GVA2-F1
#
_entry.id   AF-A0AA37GVA2-F1
#
_cell.length_a   1.000
_cell.length_b   1.000
_cell.length_c   1.000
_cell.angle_alpha   90.00
_cell.angle_beta   90.00
_cell.angle_gamma   90.00
#
_symmetry.space_group_name_H-M   'P 1'
#
loop_
_entity.id
_entity.type
_entity.pdbx_description
1 polymer ?
#
loop_
_entity_poly.entity_id
_entity_poly.type
_entity_poly.pdbx_seq_one_letter_code
_entity_poly.pdbx_strand_id
1 'polypeptide(L)'
;MIPTPSMKAQLAYMHYKRPDGEIVARDHLLHRPLIVQSEAEIRGCFNSGGAGIFAKPQEYSRILAVFLNDGTCPITKSQILKKETVDEMFTNQIPDFPDFSRQGVQDAKPELTNRISELYPVPGNPPQGWGLTFMITGGTTGRSDGTAWWAGLPNLFWWCDRENGVAGIVCSQILPFGNPAVLGLWSEVETAVYKGLGISSKA
;
A
#
# COMPACT_ATOMS: atom_id res chain seq x y z
N MET A 1 12.37 -11.08 -9.18
CA MET A 1 12.16 -10.45 -7.87
C MET A 1 12.91 -11.22 -6.78
N ILE A 2 14.23 -11.36 -6.94
CA ILE A 2 15.08 -12.06 -5.97
C ILE A 2 15.89 -11.01 -5.23
N PRO A 3 15.80 -10.91 -3.88
CA PRO A 3 16.56 -9.92 -3.15
C PRO A 3 18.07 -10.22 -3.24
N THR A 4 18.87 -9.17 -3.38
CA THR A 4 20.33 -9.27 -3.37
C THR A 4 20.84 -9.73 -1.99
N PRO A 5 22.09 -10.19 -1.86
CA PRO A 5 22.67 -10.53 -0.56
C PRO A 5 22.56 -9.40 0.47
N SER A 6 22.75 -8.14 0.04
CA SER A 6 22.61 -6.96 0.91
C SER A 6 21.16 -6.75 1.37
N MET A 7 20.18 -6.95 0.49
CA MET A 7 18.76 -6.90 0.87
C MET A 7 18.40 -8.00 1.86
N LYS A 8 18.92 -9.23 1.66
CA LYS A 8 18.70 -10.36 2.60
C LYS A 8 19.29 -10.07 3.98
N ALA A 9 20.49 -9.47 4.03
CA ALA A 9 21.15 -9.10 5.29
C ALA A 9 20.44 -7.97 6.06
N GLN A 10 19.65 -7.14 5.36
CA GLN A 10 18.89 -6.03 5.94
C GLN A 10 17.38 -6.30 5.99
N LEU A 11 16.96 -7.56 5.80
CA LEU A 11 15.55 -7.91 5.72
C LEU A 11 14.89 -7.69 7.09
N ALA A 12 13.81 -6.90 7.12
CA ALA A 12 12.99 -6.78 8.32
C ALA A 12 12.30 -8.12 8.61
N TYR A 13 12.30 -8.53 9.89
CA TYR A 13 11.56 -9.71 10.30
C TYR A 13 10.06 -9.51 10.08
N MET A 14 9.39 -10.60 9.68
CA MET A 14 7.95 -10.65 9.61
C MET A 14 7.39 -11.04 10.98
N HIS A 15 6.32 -10.39 11.40
CA HIS A 15 5.73 -10.59 12.70
C HIS A 15 4.27 -11.04 12.58
N TYR A 16 3.80 -11.74 13.60
CA TYR A 16 2.41 -12.11 13.77
C TYR A 16 1.94 -11.62 15.14
N LYS A 17 0.84 -10.87 15.16
CA LYS A 17 0.14 -10.49 16.37
C LYS A 17 -0.86 -11.59 16.71
N ARG A 18 -0.59 -12.28 17.81
CA ARG A 18 -1.44 -13.34 18.35
C ARG A 18 -2.76 -12.77 18.90
N PRO A 19 -3.79 -13.63 19.07
CA PRO A 19 -5.06 -13.21 19.68
C PRO A 19 -4.94 -12.65 21.11
N ASP A 20 -3.91 -13.06 21.86
CA ASP A 20 -3.58 -12.53 23.20
C ASP A 20 -2.93 -11.14 23.16
N GLY A 21 -2.63 -10.62 21.97
CA GLY A 21 -2.01 -9.32 21.75
C GLY A 21 -0.49 -9.33 21.61
N GLU A 22 0.18 -10.45 21.89
CA GLU A 22 1.63 -10.59 21.78
C GLU A 22 2.06 -10.54 20.30
N ILE A 23 3.16 -9.84 20.02
CA ILE A 23 3.77 -9.79 18.69
C ILE A 23 4.98 -10.72 18.69
N VAL A 24 4.93 -11.75 17.86
CA VAL A 24 6.01 -12.74 17.72
C VAL A 24 6.59 -12.74 16.32
N ALA A 25 7.89 -13.00 16.21
CA ALA A 25 8.54 -13.21 14.92
C ALA A 25 8.05 -14.50 14.25
N ARG A 26 8.03 -14.52 12.92
CA ARG A 26 7.68 -15.67 12.10
C ARG A 26 8.48 -15.70 10.79
N ASP A 27 8.44 -16.83 10.11
CA ASP A 27 9.00 -16.94 8.76
C ASP A 27 8.28 -16.03 7.77
N HIS A 28 9.07 -15.45 6.86
CA HIS A 28 8.57 -14.60 5.79
C HIS A 28 7.76 -15.42 4.78
N LEU A 29 6.58 -14.92 4.39
CA LEU A 29 5.66 -15.62 3.47
C LEU A 29 6.31 -15.97 2.12
N LEU A 30 7.20 -15.10 1.64
CA LEU A 30 7.99 -15.31 0.42
C LEU A 30 9.34 -15.98 0.71
N HIS A 31 9.32 -17.14 1.38
CA HIS A 31 10.56 -17.81 1.80
C HIS A 31 11.44 -18.26 0.63
N ARG A 32 10.85 -18.79 -0.46
CA ARG A 32 11.62 -19.33 -1.59
C ARG A 32 12.60 -18.31 -2.21
N PRO A 33 12.18 -17.08 -2.58
CA PRO A 33 13.11 -16.04 -3.04
C PRO A 33 14.26 -15.71 -2.08
N LEU A 34 14.09 -15.93 -0.78
CA LEU A 34 15.12 -15.65 0.23
C LEU A 34 16.22 -16.72 0.26
N ILE A 35 15.88 -17.97 -0.07
CA ILE A 35 16.81 -19.10 0.08
C ILE A 35 17.43 -19.60 -1.22
N VAL A 36 16.96 -19.17 -2.41
CA VAL A 36 17.60 -19.59 -3.67
C VAL A 36 19.06 -19.15 -3.74
N GLN A 37 19.93 -20.04 -4.24
CA GLN A 37 21.38 -19.83 -4.30
C GLN A 37 21.94 -20.01 -5.71
N SER A 38 21.38 -20.92 -6.52
CA SER A 38 21.85 -21.17 -7.88
C SER A 38 20.99 -20.49 -8.96
N GLU A 39 21.56 -20.29 -10.15
CA GLU A 39 20.80 -19.76 -11.28
C GLU A 39 19.61 -20.64 -11.68
N ALA A 40 19.77 -21.96 -11.60
CA ALA A 40 18.69 -22.90 -11.91
C ALA A 40 17.52 -22.72 -10.93
N GLU A 41 17.81 -22.55 -9.65
CA GLU A 41 16.79 -22.25 -8.64
C GLU A 41 16.14 -20.88 -8.84
N ILE A 42 16.93 -19.86 -9.19
CA ILE A 42 16.43 -18.51 -9.49
C ILE A 42 15.47 -18.55 -10.68
N ARG A 43 15.83 -19.23 -11.77
CA ARG A 43 14.97 -19.42 -12.95
C ARG A 43 13.69 -20.19 -12.63
N GLY A 44 13.78 -21.16 -11.71
CA GLY A 44 12.62 -21.92 -11.22
C GLY A 44 11.74 -21.18 -10.23
N CYS A 45 12.14 -19.99 -9.75
CA CYS A 45 11.36 -19.24 -8.77
C CYS A 45 10.23 -18.47 -9.45
N PHE A 46 9.00 -18.68 -8.98
CA PHE A 46 7.84 -17.93 -9.47
C PHE A 46 7.95 -16.44 -9.13
N ASN A 47 7.79 -15.59 -10.14
CA ASN A 47 7.84 -14.14 -10.01
C ASN A 47 6.42 -13.58 -9.86
N SER A 48 5.94 -13.42 -8.62
CA SER A 48 4.61 -12.86 -8.33
C SER A 48 4.55 -11.33 -8.50
N GLY A 49 3.93 -10.84 -9.59
CA GLY A 49 3.76 -9.40 -9.82
C GLY A 49 2.86 -8.70 -8.79
N GLY A 50 1.95 -9.43 -8.12
CA GLY A 50 1.03 -8.88 -7.13
C GLY A 50 1.57 -8.82 -5.70
N ALA A 51 2.61 -9.61 -5.37
CA ALA A 51 3.10 -9.72 -3.98
C ALA A 51 4.57 -10.13 -3.86
N GLY A 52 5.40 -10.00 -4.91
CA GLY A 52 6.74 -10.58 -4.95
C GLY A 52 7.91 -9.61 -4.68
N ILE A 53 7.65 -8.31 -4.56
CA ILE A 53 8.69 -7.27 -4.53
C ILE A 53 9.26 -7.09 -3.12
N PHE A 54 10.58 -6.92 -3.04
CA PHE A 54 11.30 -6.51 -1.84
C PHE A 54 11.94 -5.15 -2.10
N ALA A 55 11.75 -4.21 -1.19
CA ALA A 55 12.32 -2.86 -1.29
C ALA A 55 12.34 -2.20 0.09
N LYS A 56 13.10 -1.10 0.22
CA LYS A 56 13.00 -0.21 1.37
C LYS A 56 11.75 0.68 1.22
N PRO A 57 11.09 1.10 2.33
CA PRO A 57 9.99 2.07 2.24
C PRO A 57 10.35 3.35 1.47
N GLN A 58 11.59 3.83 1.62
CA GLN A 58 12.12 4.99 0.91
C GLN A 58 12.31 4.77 -0.61
N GLU A 59 12.40 3.51 -1.06
CA GLU A 59 12.41 3.20 -2.49
C GLU A 59 10.99 3.17 -3.05
N TYR A 60 10.02 2.69 -2.27
CA TYR A 60 8.61 2.74 -2.65
C TYR A 60 8.10 4.19 -2.75
N SER A 61 8.52 5.08 -1.85
CA SER A 61 8.15 6.50 -1.94
C SER A 61 8.65 7.18 -3.22
N ARG A 62 9.71 6.67 -3.88
CA ARG A 62 10.13 7.16 -5.19
C ARG A 62 9.13 6.82 -6.29
N ILE A 63 8.44 5.68 -6.19
CA ILE A 63 7.35 5.33 -7.13
C ILE A 63 6.19 6.31 -6.93
N LEU A 64 5.84 6.61 -5.69
CA LEU A 64 4.80 7.61 -5.39
C LEU A 64 5.19 8.99 -5.94
N ALA A 65 6.44 9.39 -5.80
CA ALA A 65 6.95 10.64 -6.38
C ALA A 65 6.90 10.66 -7.91
N VAL A 66 7.00 9.51 -8.59
CA VAL A 66 6.78 9.41 -10.04
C VAL A 66 5.31 9.70 -10.38
N PHE A 67 4.34 9.21 -9.61
CA PHE A 67 2.93 9.54 -9.83
C PHE A 67 2.62 11.02 -9.57
N LEU A 68 3.19 11.59 -8.50
CA LEU A 68 3.05 13.03 -8.21
C LEU A 68 3.69 13.91 -9.30
N ASN A 69 4.72 13.41 -9.98
CA ASN A 69 5.45 14.13 -11.03
C ASN A 69 5.09 13.62 -12.44
N ASP A 70 3.80 13.35 -12.67
CA ASP A 70 3.21 13.02 -13.98
C ASP A 70 3.95 11.90 -14.76
N GLY A 71 4.42 10.88 -14.05
CA GLY A 71 5.07 9.70 -14.63
C GLY A 71 6.57 9.84 -14.84
N THR A 72 7.19 10.95 -14.41
CA THR A 72 8.63 11.19 -14.52
C THR A 72 9.31 11.11 -13.16
N CYS A 73 10.43 10.39 -13.04
CA CYS A 73 11.19 10.34 -11.80
C CYS A 73 11.84 11.70 -11.52
N PRO A 74 11.56 12.37 -10.39
CA PRO A 74 12.07 13.71 -10.12
C PRO A 74 13.59 13.73 -9.90
N ILE A 75 14.19 12.58 -9.55
CA ILE A 75 15.63 12.45 -9.30
C ILE A 75 16.39 12.14 -10.60
N THR A 76 16.01 11.08 -11.31
CA THR A 76 16.74 10.63 -12.52
C THR A 76 16.29 11.34 -13.79
N LYS A 77 15.18 12.09 -13.73
CA LYS A 77 14.51 12.74 -14.87
C LYS A 77 14.01 11.77 -15.95
N SER A 78 14.05 10.47 -15.69
CA SER A 78 13.57 9.45 -16.61
C SER A 78 12.03 9.42 -16.60
N GLN A 79 11.42 9.50 -17.78
CA GLN A 79 9.99 9.25 -17.93
C GLN A 79 9.74 7.73 -17.86
N ILE A 80 8.95 7.31 -16.86
CA ILE A 80 8.55 5.92 -16.67
C ILE A 80 7.18 5.67 -17.30
N LEU A 81 6.27 6.62 -17.12
CA LEU A 81 4.94 6.64 -17.73
C LEU A 81 4.71 8.00 -18.38
N LYS A 82 3.88 8.04 -19.42
CA LYS A 82 3.40 9.30 -19.97
C LYS A 82 2.43 9.95 -18.99
N LYS A 83 2.33 11.28 -19.05
CA LYS A 83 1.40 12.04 -18.20
C LYS A 83 -0.04 11.54 -18.37
N GLU A 84 -0.48 11.33 -19.60
CA GLU A 84 -1.86 10.92 -19.91
C GLU A 84 -2.16 9.52 -19.36
N THR A 85 -1.14 8.65 -19.27
CA THR A 85 -1.27 7.34 -18.62
C THR A 85 -1.45 7.48 -17.12
N VAL A 86 -0.69 8.36 -16.47
CA VAL A 86 -0.86 8.62 -15.04
C VAL A 86 -2.22 9.27 -14.77
N ASP A 87 -2.65 10.21 -15.60
CA ASP A 87 -3.99 10.80 -15.47
C ASP A 87 -5.09 9.74 -15.56
N GLU A 88 -5.02 8.83 -16.54
CA GLU A 88 -5.98 7.73 -16.68
C GLU A 88 -5.98 6.76 -15.48
N MET A 89 -4.81 6.46 -14.91
CA MET A 89 -4.72 5.58 -13.74
C MET A 89 -5.53 6.12 -12.55
N PHE A 90 -5.61 7.45 -12.41
CA PHE A 90 -6.31 8.14 -11.33
C PHE A 90 -7.77 8.48 -11.66
N THR A 91 -8.32 7.94 -12.76
CA THR A 91 -9.75 8.01 -13.09
C THR A 91 -10.48 6.78 -12.55
N ASN A 92 -11.71 6.95 -12.04
CA ASN A 92 -12.55 5.81 -11.65
C ASN A 92 -12.97 4.99 -12.89
N GLN A 93 -12.48 3.76 -12.97
CA GLN A 93 -12.70 2.82 -14.08
C GLN A 93 -13.98 1.99 -13.93
N ILE A 94 -14.67 2.10 -12.79
CA ILE A 94 -15.90 1.36 -12.48
C ILE A 94 -17.03 2.28 -11.98
N PRO A 95 -17.38 3.37 -12.70
CA PRO A 95 -18.35 4.36 -12.22
C PRO A 95 -19.75 3.77 -11.95
N ASP A 96 -20.12 2.71 -12.65
CA ASP A 96 -21.41 2.02 -12.48
C ASP A 96 -21.46 1.11 -11.24
N PHE A 97 -20.34 0.97 -10.51
CA PHE A 97 -20.21 0.14 -9.30
C PHE A 97 -19.72 0.96 -8.09
N PRO A 98 -20.47 1.99 -7.64
CA PRO A 98 -20.02 2.97 -6.64
C PRO A 98 -19.71 2.37 -5.25
N ASP A 99 -20.25 1.19 -4.94
CA ASP A 99 -20.05 0.49 -3.67
C ASP A 99 -19.09 -0.72 -3.78
N PHE A 100 -18.50 -0.99 -4.95
CA PHE A 100 -17.63 -2.16 -5.13
C PHE A 100 -16.42 -2.10 -4.20
N SER A 101 -15.75 -0.96 -4.11
CA SER A 101 -14.56 -0.78 -3.26
C SER A 101 -14.89 -0.67 -1.77
N ARG A 102 -16.18 -0.53 -1.42
CA ARG A 102 -16.66 -0.55 -0.03
C ARG A 102 -16.82 -1.97 0.50
N GLN A 103 -16.74 -2.99 -0.35
CA GLN A 103 -16.84 -4.37 0.08
C GLN A 103 -15.70 -4.74 1.03
N GLY A 104 -16.07 -5.42 2.10
CA GLY A 104 -15.14 -5.89 3.11
C GLY A 104 -14.21 -7.02 2.65
N VAL A 105 -13.17 -7.24 3.43
CA VAL A 105 -12.24 -8.36 3.25
C VAL A 105 -12.69 -9.52 4.14
N GLN A 106 -12.89 -10.70 3.54
CA GLN A 106 -13.09 -11.93 4.30
C GLN A 106 -11.75 -12.49 4.78
N ASP A 107 -11.78 -13.19 5.90
CA ASP A 107 -10.64 -13.86 6.50
C ASP A 107 -10.33 -15.21 5.81
N ALA A 108 -10.02 -15.17 4.51
CA ALA A 108 -9.73 -16.38 3.72
C ALA A 108 -8.64 -17.28 4.34
N LYS A 109 -7.71 -16.64 5.06
CA LYS A 109 -6.71 -17.27 5.94
C LYS A 109 -6.59 -16.43 7.22
N PRO A 110 -7.23 -16.82 8.33
CA PRO A 110 -7.29 -16.00 9.55
C PRO A 110 -5.93 -15.62 10.14
N GLU A 111 -4.89 -16.43 9.89
CA GLU A 111 -3.52 -16.15 10.28
C GLU A 111 -2.84 -15.06 9.45
N LEU A 112 -3.40 -14.72 8.27
CA LEU A 112 -2.86 -13.74 7.34
C LEU A 112 -3.73 -12.49 7.21
N THR A 113 -5.04 -12.61 7.42
CA THR A 113 -5.98 -11.50 7.27
C THR A 113 -7.10 -11.59 8.29
N ASN A 114 -7.40 -10.46 8.93
CA ASN A 114 -8.61 -10.31 9.69
C ASN A 114 -9.79 -10.11 8.74
N ARG A 115 -10.99 -10.42 9.24
CA ARG A 115 -12.22 -9.97 8.60
C ARG A 115 -12.38 -8.47 8.85
N ILE A 116 -12.60 -7.72 7.77
CA ILE A 116 -12.83 -6.27 7.82
C ILE A 116 -14.12 -5.99 7.06
N SER A 117 -15.02 -5.19 7.62
CA SER A 117 -16.30 -4.87 6.98
C SER A 117 -16.15 -3.94 5.78
N GLU A 118 -15.15 -3.05 5.81
CA GLU A 118 -14.84 -2.07 4.76
C GLU A 118 -13.36 -1.69 4.86
N LEU A 119 -12.65 -1.63 3.74
CA LEU A 119 -11.21 -1.37 3.71
C LEU A 119 -10.85 0.05 4.15
N TYR A 120 -11.71 1.02 3.84
CA TYR A 120 -11.54 2.42 4.24
C TYR A 120 -12.92 3.04 4.50
N PRO A 121 -13.47 2.90 5.72
CA PRO A 121 -14.78 3.43 6.03
C PRO A 121 -14.74 4.97 6.08
N VAL A 122 -15.68 5.61 5.39
CA VAL A 122 -15.84 7.08 5.37
C VAL A 122 -17.23 7.45 5.88
N PRO A 123 -17.36 8.40 6.83
CA PRO A 123 -18.67 8.85 7.31
C PRO A 123 -19.60 9.27 6.18
N GLY A 124 -20.88 8.90 6.27
CA GLY A 124 -21.86 9.17 5.22
C GLY A 124 -21.80 8.21 4.03
N ASN A 125 -20.87 7.25 4.01
CA ASN A 125 -20.75 6.21 2.98
C ASN A 125 -20.73 6.76 1.53
N PRO A 126 -19.87 7.74 1.21
CA PRO A 126 -19.75 8.21 -0.17
C PRO A 126 -19.27 7.08 -1.10
N PRO A 127 -19.58 7.16 -2.41
CA PRO A 127 -19.02 6.25 -3.40
C PRO A 127 -17.50 6.16 -3.34
N GLN A 128 -16.97 4.98 -3.61
CA GLN A 128 -15.53 4.73 -3.68
C GLN A 128 -15.18 4.14 -5.03
N GLY A 129 -14.19 4.73 -5.70
CA GLY A 129 -13.79 4.36 -7.04
C GLY A 129 -12.65 3.36 -7.06
N TRP A 130 -12.41 2.78 -8.24
CA TRP A 130 -11.24 1.98 -8.52
C TRP A 130 -10.53 2.51 -9.75
N GLY A 131 -9.28 2.93 -9.59
CA GLY A 131 -8.41 3.32 -10.69
C GLY A 131 -7.76 2.12 -11.35
N LEU A 132 -6.80 2.39 -12.23
CA LEU A 132 -5.92 1.33 -12.71
C LEU A 132 -4.88 1.07 -11.62
N THR A 133 -5.02 -0.04 -10.89
CA THR A 133 -4.14 -0.60 -9.83
C THR A 133 -4.50 -0.29 -8.38
N PHE A 134 -5.39 0.65 -8.09
CA PHE A 134 -5.64 1.11 -6.72
C PHE A 134 -7.08 1.60 -6.50
N MET A 135 -7.43 1.75 -5.24
CA MET A 135 -8.68 2.36 -4.82
C MET A 135 -8.55 3.89 -4.84
N ILE A 136 -9.63 4.59 -5.20
CA ILE A 136 -9.73 6.05 -5.20
C ILE A 136 -10.81 6.45 -4.20
N THR A 137 -10.44 7.21 -3.18
CA THR A 137 -11.40 7.67 -2.15
C THR A 137 -10.90 8.88 -1.39
N GLY A 138 -11.83 9.75 -1.01
CA GLY A 138 -11.61 10.79 -0.01
C GLY A 138 -11.54 10.24 1.40
N GLY A 139 -11.61 11.12 2.39
CA GLY A 139 -11.62 10.71 3.79
C GLY A 139 -11.54 11.87 4.76
N THR A 140 -11.38 11.54 6.04
CA THR A 140 -11.38 12.51 7.14
C THR A 140 -9.98 12.98 7.53
N THR A 141 -8.93 12.48 6.88
CA THR A 141 -7.53 12.77 7.23
C THR A 141 -7.01 14.09 6.63
N GLY A 142 -7.79 14.73 5.75
CA GLY A 142 -7.36 15.89 4.96
C GLY A 142 -7.00 15.56 3.51
N ARG A 143 -6.95 14.27 3.16
CA ARG A 143 -6.78 13.81 1.78
C ARG A 143 -7.90 14.32 0.86
N SER A 144 -7.57 14.58 -0.40
CA SER A 144 -8.56 14.95 -1.42
C SER A 144 -9.40 13.77 -1.88
N ASP A 145 -10.54 14.04 -2.53
CA ASP A 145 -11.53 13.02 -2.88
C ASP A 145 -11.02 12.04 -3.95
N GLY A 146 -10.04 12.48 -4.75
CA GLY A 146 -9.34 11.69 -5.77
C GLY A 146 -8.10 10.96 -5.27
N THR A 147 -7.88 10.82 -3.96
CA THR A 147 -6.67 10.19 -3.42
C THR A 147 -6.64 8.70 -3.76
N ALA A 148 -5.57 8.28 -4.43
CA ALA A 148 -5.28 6.88 -4.71
C ALA A 148 -4.61 6.22 -3.51
N TRP A 149 -5.00 5.00 -3.17
CA TRP A 149 -4.35 4.25 -2.10
C TRP A 149 -4.53 2.74 -2.30
N TRP A 150 -3.60 1.98 -1.73
CA TRP A 150 -3.75 0.53 -1.62
C TRP A 150 -2.90 -0.02 -0.47
N ALA A 151 -2.89 -1.34 -0.33
CA ALA A 151 -2.23 -2.00 0.77
C ALA A 151 -1.40 -3.22 0.37
N GLY A 152 -0.44 -3.56 1.22
CA GLY A 152 0.27 -4.82 1.25
C GLY A 152 -0.13 -5.63 2.48
N LEU A 153 -0.19 -6.96 2.30
CA LEU A 153 -0.69 -7.91 3.31
C LEU A 153 -0.11 -7.72 4.73
N PRO A 154 1.21 -7.49 4.95
CA PRO A 154 1.73 -7.35 6.31
C PRO A 154 1.53 -5.91 6.85
N ASN A 155 0.30 -5.41 6.73
CA ASN A 155 -0.17 -4.07 7.08
C ASN A 155 0.80 -2.98 6.59
N LEU A 156 0.94 -2.91 5.26
CA LEU A 156 1.62 -1.82 4.56
C LEU A 156 0.54 -0.99 3.87
N PHE A 157 0.50 0.32 4.09
CA PHE A 157 -0.53 1.20 3.52
C PHE A 157 0.12 2.40 2.86
N TRP A 158 -0.16 2.62 1.59
CA TRP A 158 0.34 3.78 0.85
C TRP A 158 -0.81 4.61 0.31
N TRP A 159 -0.60 5.92 0.16
CA TRP A 159 -1.55 6.84 -0.47
C TRP A 159 -0.81 7.83 -1.37
N CYS A 160 -1.52 8.37 -2.36
CA CYS A 160 -1.04 9.36 -3.30
C CYS A 160 -2.19 10.33 -3.63
N ASP A 161 -2.08 11.53 -3.08
CA ASP A 161 -2.98 12.66 -3.31
C ASP A 161 -2.30 13.64 -4.28
N ARG A 162 -2.71 13.57 -5.55
CA ARG A 162 -2.18 14.41 -6.61
C ARG A 162 -2.69 15.85 -6.55
N GLU A 163 -3.84 16.09 -5.90
CA GLU A 163 -4.42 17.42 -5.78
C GLU A 163 -3.61 18.28 -4.80
N ASN A 164 -3.25 17.69 -3.66
CA ASN A 164 -2.39 18.34 -2.67
C ASN A 164 -0.89 18.14 -2.91
N GLY A 165 -0.51 17.27 -3.85
CA GLY A 165 0.90 16.94 -4.13
C GLY A 165 1.57 16.14 -3.01
N VAL A 166 0.81 15.32 -2.28
CA VAL A 166 1.25 14.60 -1.08
C VAL A 166 1.13 13.10 -1.30
N ALA A 167 2.15 12.34 -0.89
CA ALA A 167 2.07 10.88 -0.88
C ALA A 167 2.87 10.31 0.28
N GLY A 168 2.51 9.10 0.71
CA GLY A 168 3.18 8.45 1.82
C GLY A 168 2.96 6.95 1.86
N ILE A 169 3.72 6.29 2.74
CA ILE A 169 3.59 4.86 3.03
C ILE A 169 3.90 4.59 4.50
N VAL A 170 3.07 3.77 5.15
CA VAL A 170 3.27 3.23 6.49
C VAL A 170 3.53 1.73 6.36
N CYS A 171 4.63 1.25 6.94
CA CYS A 171 5.07 -0.14 6.83
C CYS A 171 5.28 -0.76 8.22
N SER A 172 4.54 -1.82 8.57
CA SER A 172 4.66 -2.46 9.88
C SER A 172 5.30 -3.85 9.88
N GLN A 173 5.19 -4.62 8.79
CA GLN A 173 5.60 -6.04 8.74
C GLN A 173 4.86 -6.94 9.75
N ILE A 174 3.62 -6.59 10.12
CA ILE A 174 2.80 -7.31 11.08
C ILE A 174 1.62 -7.98 10.36
N LEU A 175 1.35 -9.24 10.70
CA LEU A 175 0.14 -9.98 10.33
C LEU A 175 -0.71 -10.24 11.59
N PRO A 176 -2.02 -10.55 11.44
CA PRO A 176 -2.80 -10.56 10.20
C PRO A 176 -3.07 -9.15 9.66
N PHE A 177 -3.33 -9.04 8.35
CA PHE A 177 -3.80 -7.82 7.67
C PHE A 177 -5.06 -7.26 8.33
N GLY A 178 -5.24 -5.94 8.29
CA GLY A 178 -6.35 -5.27 8.96
C GLY A 178 -6.16 -5.22 10.47
N ASN A 179 -4.92 -5.05 10.93
CA ASN A 179 -4.63 -4.90 12.34
C ASN A 179 -5.13 -3.51 12.80
N PRO A 180 -6.06 -3.42 13.76
CA PRO A 180 -6.66 -2.15 14.15
C PRO A 180 -5.65 -1.10 14.62
N ALA A 181 -4.58 -1.53 15.30
CA ALA A 181 -3.53 -0.62 15.76
C ALA A 181 -2.73 -0.02 14.59
N VAL A 182 -2.49 -0.81 13.54
CA VAL A 182 -1.75 -0.32 12.36
C VAL A 182 -2.65 0.55 11.47
N LEU A 183 -3.94 0.22 11.35
CA LEU A 183 -4.92 1.06 10.66
C LEU A 183 -5.05 2.44 11.36
N GLY A 184 -5.12 2.44 12.69
CA GLY A 184 -5.10 3.68 13.50
C GLY A 184 -3.84 4.49 13.26
N LEU A 185 -2.66 3.84 13.35
CA LEU A 185 -1.38 4.49 13.05
C LEU A 185 -1.33 5.10 11.64
N TRP A 186 -1.85 4.40 10.64
CA TRP A 186 -1.90 4.93 9.27
C TRP A 186 -2.76 6.20 9.19
N SER A 187 -3.96 6.17 9.77
CA SER A 187 -4.86 7.33 9.81
C SER A 187 -4.22 8.51 10.56
N GLU A 188 -3.56 8.26 11.70
CA GLU A 188 -2.88 9.28 12.50
C GLU A 188 -1.70 9.91 11.75
N VAL A 189 -0.85 9.09 11.11
CA VAL A 189 0.29 9.58 10.32
C VAL A 189 -0.19 10.41 9.15
N GLU A 190 -1.18 9.93 8.41
CA GLU A 190 -1.71 10.68 7.28
C GLU A 190 -2.31 12.02 7.73
N THR A 191 -3.14 12.00 8.77
CA THR A 191 -3.73 13.22 9.36
C THR A 191 -2.66 14.21 9.81
N ALA A 192 -1.60 13.71 10.46
CA ALA A 192 -0.50 14.55 10.92
C ALA A 192 0.27 15.20 9.76
N VAL A 193 0.46 14.48 8.64
CA VAL A 193 1.08 15.01 7.43
C VAL A 193 0.26 16.16 6.85
N TYR A 194 -1.04 15.97 6.61
CA TYR A 194 -1.90 17.03 6.08
C TYR A 194 -1.97 18.24 7.01
N LYS A 195 -2.15 18.01 8.32
CA LYS A 195 -2.14 19.09 9.32
C LYS A 195 -0.83 19.86 9.32
N GLY A 196 0.31 19.17 9.21
CA GLY A 196 1.64 19.78 9.13
C GLY A 196 1.84 20.66 7.89
N LEU A 197 1.09 20.39 6.82
CA LEU A 197 1.07 21.18 5.58
C LEU A 197 0.00 22.29 5.59
N GLY A 198 -0.74 22.45 6.69
CA GLY A 198 -1.84 23.43 6.78
C GLY A 198 -3.11 23.03 6.05
N ILE A 199 -3.21 21.78 5.58
CA ILE A 199 -4.40 21.22 4.94
C ILE A 199 -5.30 20.66 6.04
N SER A 200 -6.51 21.22 6.17
CA SER A 200 -7.46 20.81 7.21
C SER A 200 -8.33 19.64 6.74
N SER A 201 -8.72 18.77 7.68
CA SER A 201 -9.69 17.70 7.43
C SER A 201 -11.01 18.27 6.91
N LYS A 202 -11.58 17.66 5.87
CA LYS A 202 -12.96 17.93 5.47
C LYS A 202 -13.89 17.48 6.61
N ALA A 203 -14.79 18.37 7.04
CA ALA A 203 -15.76 18.14 8.10
C ALA A 203 -16.85 17.15 7.68
#